data_AF-A0A9N7QJR6-F1
#
_entry.id   AF-A0A9N7QJR6-F1
#
_cell.length_a   1.000
_cell.length_b   1.000
_cell.length_c   1.000
_cell.angle_alpha   90.00
_cell.angle_beta   90.00
_cell.angle_gamma   90.00
#
_symmetry.space_group_name_H-M   'P 1'
#
loop_
_entity.id
_entity.type
_entity.pdbx_description
1 polymer ?
#
loop_
_entity_poly.entity_id
_entity_poly.type
_entity_poly.pdbx_seq_one_letter_code
_entity_poly.pdbx_strand_id
1 'polypeptide(L)'
;MAATRPHVVSPRADPQVPVFALGRYAGARRHAILALKERGRGDLVAPLARALAVGVHRLLCWGIVGTPLTLVPAPTRRAAARRRGGDPITRIADAAVAAHPDIAVV
;
A
#
# COMPACT_ATOMS: atom_id res chain seq x y z
N MET A 1 -4.24 11.27 8.29
CA MET A 1 -3.19 11.40 7.24
C MET A 1 -3.88 11.70 5.92
N ALA A 2 -3.60 12.84 5.29
CA ALA A 2 -4.16 13.13 3.96
C ALA A 2 -3.46 12.28 2.88
N ALA A 3 -4.24 11.71 1.95
CA ALA A 3 -3.71 10.95 0.82
C ALA A 3 -3.07 11.89 -0.21
N THR A 4 -1.74 11.98 -0.20
CA THR A 4 -0.98 12.76 -1.18
C THR A 4 -1.17 12.17 -2.59
N ARG A 5 -1.14 13.02 -3.62
CA ARG A 5 -1.17 12.60 -5.03
C ARG A 5 -0.02 11.62 -5.31
N PRO A 6 -0.26 10.48 -5.99
CA PRO A 6 0.83 9.63 -6.46
C PRO A 6 1.82 10.45 -7.27
N HIS A 7 3.11 10.28 -6.99
CA HIS A 7 4.19 10.91 -7.76
C HIS A 7 5.25 9.86 -8.09
N VAL A 8 5.88 10.03 -9.25
CA VAL A 8 6.97 9.17 -9.69
C VAL A 8 8.18 9.41 -8.79
N VAL A 9 8.85 8.33 -8.40
CA VAL A 9 10.10 8.35 -7.66
C VAL A 9 11.12 7.46 -8.36
N SER A 10 12.40 7.79 -8.23
CA SER A 10 13.51 6.99 -8.72
C SER A 10 14.17 6.29 -7.54
N PRO A 11 13.96 4.98 -7.34
CA PRO A 11 14.70 4.22 -6.33
C PRO A 11 16.19 4.14 -6.68
N ARG A 12 17.02 3.74 -5.72
CA ARG A 12 18.48 3.60 -5.95
C ARG A 12 18.82 2.48 -6.93
N ALA A 13 18.04 1.40 -6.91
CA ALA A 13 18.14 0.33 -7.89
C ALA A 13 17.11 0.60 -8.98
N ASP A 14 17.50 0.45 -10.24
CA ASP A 14 16.60 0.63 -11.38
C ASP A 14 15.56 -0.50 -11.43
N PRO A 15 14.27 -0.20 -11.19
CA PRO A 15 13.22 -1.20 -11.25
C PRO A 15 12.77 -1.53 -12.68
N GLN A 16 13.27 -0.81 -13.70
CA GLN A 16 12.87 -0.90 -15.10
C GLN A 16 11.37 -0.60 -15.37
N VAL A 17 10.64 -0.16 -14.34
CA VAL A 17 9.22 0.22 -14.39
C VAL A 17 9.00 1.50 -13.59
N PRO A 18 7.97 2.31 -13.92
CA PRO A 18 7.65 3.48 -13.11
C PRO A 18 7.29 3.10 -11.66
N VAL A 19 7.90 3.76 -10.68
CA VAL A 19 7.58 3.57 -9.27
C VAL A 19 6.85 4.79 -8.74
N PHE A 20 5.68 4.56 -8.15
CA PHE A 20 4.86 5.62 -7.57
C PHE A 20 4.92 5.59 -6.05
N ALA A 21 5.12 6.76 -5.44
CA ALA A 21 4.98 6.96 -4.01
C ALA A 21 3.71 7.74 -3.70
N LEU A 22 2.99 7.32 -2.65
CA LEU A 22 1.77 7.99 -2.16
C LEU A 22 2.05 9.11 -1.17
N GLY A 23 3.31 9.56 -1.07
CA GLY A 23 3.79 10.62 -0.20
C GLY A 23 5.16 10.32 0.40
N ARG A 24 5.80 11.34 0.99
CA ARG A 24 7.12 11.21 1.63
C ARG A 24 7.06 10.28 2.83
N TYR A 25 8.11 9.47 3.00
CA TYR A 25 8.31 8.65 4.20
C TYR A 25 8.83 9.50 5.36
N ALA A 26 7.95 10.32 5.95
CA ALA A 26 8.28 11.23 7.04
C ALA A 26 7.09 11.41 7.99
N GLY A 27 7.36 11.99 9.16
CA GLY A 27 6.34 12.40 10.14
C GLY A 27 5.30 11.31 10.44
N ALA A 28 4.03 11.68 10.42
CA ALA A 28 2.91 10.79 10.72
C ALA A 28 2.89 9.52 9.85
N ARG A 29 3.30 9.59 8.58
CA ARG A 29 3.33 8.41 7.69
C ARG A 29 4.36 7.40 8.15
N ARG A 30 5.58 7.88 8.41
CA ARG A 30 6.66 7.06 8.92
C ARG A 30 6.26 6.42 10.25
N HIS A 31 5.68 7.20 11.16
CA HIS A 31 5.22 6.68 12.46
C HIS A 31 4.13 5.63 12.30
N ALA A 32 3.13 5.84 11.42
CA ALA A 32 2.06 4.88 11.20
C ALA A 32 2.59 3.57 10.60
N ILE A 33 3.47 3.64 9.60
CA ILE A 33 4.09 2.45 8.99
C ILE A 33 4.91 1.67 10.01
N LEU A 34 5.74 2.36 10.80
CA LEU A 34 6.56 1.73 11.84
C LEU A 34 5.70 1.15 12.97
N ALA A 35 4.63 1.83 13.37
CA ALA A 35 3.72 1.34 14.41
C ALA A 35 2.96 0.09 13.95
N LEU A 36 2.50 0.06 12.70
CA LEU A 36 1.86 -1.12 12.13
C LEU A 36 2.84 -2.29 12.05
N LYS A 37 4.05 -2.06 11.49
CA LYS A 37 5.02 -3.13 11.29
C LYS A 37 5.62 -3.60 12.61
N GLU A 38 6.12 -2.69 13.44
CA GLU A 38 6.98 -3.07 14.57
C GLU A 38 6.26 -3.09 15.92
N ARG A 39 5.06 -2.48 16.03
CA ARG A 39 4.34 -2.33 17.30
C ARG A 39 2.96 -2.98 17.30
N GLY A 40 2.63 -3.77 16.28
CA GLY A 40 1.36 -4.51 16.21
C GLY A 40 0.11 -3.64 16.14
N ARG A 41 0.22 -2.37 15.71
CA ARG A 41 -0.91 -1.43 15.62
C ARG A 41 -1.79 -1.73 14.40
N GLY A 42 -2.58 -2.80 14.50
CA GLY A 42 -3.49 -3.25 13.45
C GLY A 42 -4.62 -2.26 13.13
N ASP A 43 -4.98 -1.38 14.07
CA ASP A 43 -5.92 -0.28 13.88
C ASP A 43 -5.50 0.68 12.75
N LEU A 44 -4.21 0.72 12.43
CA LEU A 44 -3.66 1.55 11.34
C LEU A 44 -3.86 0.94 9.95
N VAL A 45 -4.39 -0.28 9.82
CA VAL A 45 -4.70 -0.89 8.52
C VAL A 45 -5.71 -0.02 7.76
N ALA A 46 -6.83 0.35 8.39
CA ALA A 46 -7.88 1.13 7.73
C ALA A 46 -7.40 2.49 7.17
N PRO A 47 -6.69 3.36 7.91
CA PRO A 47 -6.22 4.63 7.36
C PRO A 47 -5.14 4.45 6.28
N LEU A 48 -4.30 3.41 6.36
CA LEU A 48 -3.30 3.13 5.33
C LEU A 48 -3.94 2.53 4.07
N ALA A 49 -4.93 1.65 4.22
CA ALA A 49 -5.73 1.09 3.13
C ALA A 49 -6.48 2.19 2.37
N ARG A 50 -7.10 3.14 3.08
CA ARG A 50 -7.73 4.31 2.44
C ARG A 50 -6.73 5.12 1.60
N ALA A 51 -5.52 5.34 2.10
CA ALA A 51 -4.49 6.06 1.35
C ALA A 51 -4.07 5.29 0.08
N LEU A 52 -3.95 3.96 0.17
CA LEU A 52 -3.67 3.09 -0.98
C LEU A 52 -4.81 3.12 -2.00
N ALA A 53 -6.06 2.96 -1.56
CA ALA A 53 -7.25 2.99 -2.42
C ALA A 53 -7.34 4.28 -3.23
N VAL A 54 -7.15 5.43 -2.59
CA VAL A 54 -7.12 6.74 -3.27
C VAL A 54 -5.95 6.81 -4.27
N GLY A 55 -4.81 6.22 -3.94
CA GLY A 55 -3.66 6.14 -4.84
C GLY A 55 -3.96 5.35 -6.10
N VAL A 56 -4.48 4.12 -5.94
CA VAL A 56 -4.86 3.22 -7.03
C VAL A 56 -5.94 3.86 -7.91
N HIS A 57 -6.98 4.43 -7.30
CA HIS A 57 -8.03 5.13 -8.03
C HIS A 57 -7.49 6.28 -8.89
N ARG A 58 -6.54 7.06 -8.37
CA ARG A 58 -5.89 8.13 -9.16
C ARG A 58 -5.09 7.59 -10.34
N LEU A 59 -4.38 6.47 -10.17
CA LEU A 59 -3.62 5.85 -11.26
C LEU A 59 -4.56 5.32 -12.36
N LEU A 60 -5.73 4.77 -11.97
CA LEU A 60 -6.79 4.38 -12.90
C LEU A 60 -7.35 5.60 -13.66
N CYS A 61 -7.72 6.68 -12.95
CA CYS A 61 -8.25 7.89 -13.58
C CYS A 61 -7.26 8.56 -14.55
N TRP A 62 -5.96 8.43 -14.31
CA TRP A 62 -4.94 8.95 -15.22
C TRP A 62 -4.61 8.00 -16.37
N GLY A 63 -5.20 6.80 -16.43
CA GLY A 63 -4.91 5.80 -17.45
C GLY A 63 -3.50 5.20 -17.34
N ILE A 64 -2.84 5.32 -16.18
CA ILE A 64 -1.51 4.71 -15.94
C ILE A 64 -1.64 3.20 -15.77
N VAL A 65 -2.73 2.75 -15.14
CA VAL A 65 -3.11 1.35 -15.02
C VAL A 65 -4.57 1.20 -15.46
N GLY A 66 -4.97 0.00 -15.88
CA GLY A 66 -6.34 -0.33 -16.26
C GLY A 66 -6.88 -1.53 -15.46
N THR A 67 -8.17 -1.80 -15.62
CA THR A 67 -8.82 -3.00 -15.09
C THR A 67 -8.94 -4.08 -16.18
N PRO A 68 -8.93 -5.37 -15.83
CA PRO A 68 -8.75 -5.93 -14.48
C PRO A 68 -7.33 -5.68 -13.93
N LEU A 69 -7.23 -5.38 -12.63
CA LEU A 69 -5.97 -5.02 -11.97
C LEU A 69 -5.65 -6.02 -10.85
N THR A 70 -4.40 -6.47 -10.79
CA THR A 70 -3.91 -7.32 -9.70
C THR A 70 -2.93 -6.55 -8.83
N LEU A 71 -3.22 -6.47 -7.52
CA LEU A 71 -2.29 -5.97 -6.52
C LEU A 71 -1.47 -7.13 -5.96
N VAL A 72 -0.15 -7.03 -6.09
CA VAL A 72 0.79 -7.97 -5.47
C VAL A 72 1.40 -7.28 -4.24
N PRO A 73 1.02 -7.65 -3.01
CA PRO A 73 1.61 -7.12 -1.80
C PRO A 73 3.07 -7.59 -1.69
N ALA A 74 3.95 -6.68 -1.27
CA ALA A 74 5.35 -7.04 -1.04
C ALA A 74 5.42 -8.15 0.03
N PRO A 75 6.17 -9.24 -0.22
CA PRO A 75 6.14 -10.41 0.65
C PRO A 75 6.63 -10.07 2.07
N THR A 76 5.82 -10.37 3.07
CA THR A 76 6.25 -10.29 4.48
C THR A 76 6.96 -11.58 4.90
N ARG A 77 8.10 -11.44 5.58
CA ARG A 77 8.84 -12.59 6.14
C ARG A 77 7.92 -13.42 7.03
N ARG A 78 7.86 -14.75 6.82
CA ARG A 78 6.99 -15.69 7.57
C ARG A 78 7.10 -15.56 9.09
N ALA A 79 8.30 -15.33 9.63
CA ALA A 79 8.52 -15.12 11.07
C ALA A 79 7.86 -13.82 11.57
N ALA A 80 7.92 -12.74 10.78
CA ALA A 80 7.27 -11.48 11.10
C ALA A 80 5.74 -11.61 11.00
N ALA A 81 5.23 -12.30 9.97
CA ALA A 81 3.81 -12.56 9.83
C ALA A 81 3.26 -13.35 11.03
N ARG A 82 3.95 -14.41 11.46
CA ARG A 82 3.55 -15.20 12.63
C ARG A 82 3.51 -14.38 13.92
N ARG A 83 4.53 -13.54 14.19
CA ARG A 83 4.55 -12.67 15.38
C ARG A 83 3.46 -11.59 15.37
N ARG A 84 3.01 -11.18 14.19
CA ARG A 84 2.05 -10.08 13.99
C ARG A 84 0.62 -10.59 13.69
N GLY A 85 0.43 -11.91 13.73
CA GLY A 85 -0.85 -12.56 13.45
C GLY A 85 -1.29 -12.48 11.98
N GLY A 86 -0.38 -12.26 11.03
CA GLY A 86 -0.65 -12.19 9.60
C GLY A 86 0.27 -11.22 8.84
N ASP A 87 0.07 -11.11 7.53
CA ASP A 87 0.75 -10.11 6.70
C ASP A 87 -0.02 -8.76 6.75
N PRO A 88 0.54 -7.71 7.37
CA PRO A 88 -0.12 -6.42 7.45
C PRO A 88 -0.24 -5.72 6.08
N ILE A 89 0.62 -6.05 5.12
CA ILE A 89 0.59 -5.46 3.78
C ILE A 89 -0.53 -6.08 2.95
N THR A 90 -0.69 -7.41 3.01
CA THR A 90 -1.84 -8.10 2.39
C THR A 90 -3.15 -7.55 2.94
N ARG A 91 -3.27 -7.41 4.26
CA ARG A 91 -4.48 -6.79 4.88
C ARG A 91 -4.76 -5.38 4.40
N ILE A 92 -3.72 -4.56 4.20
CA ILE A 92 -3.88 -3.21 3.64
C ILE A 92 -4.37 -3.29 2.20
N ALA A 93 -3.80 -4.19 1.38
CA ALA A 93 -4.18 -4.36 -0.01
C ALA A 93 -5.64 -4.82 -0.11
N ASP A 94 -6.02 -5.87 0.63
CA ASP A 94 -7.40 -6.38 0.67
C ASP A 94 -8.38 -5.28 1.07
N ALA A 95 -8.11 -4.57 2.17
CA ALA A 95 -8.97 -3.50 2.65
C ALA A 95 -9.03 -2.30 1.68
N ALA A 96 -7.99 -2.06 0.89
CA ALA A 96 -7.97 -0.96 -0.08
C ALA A 96 -8.86 -1.25 -1.29
N VAL A 97 -9.04 -2.51 -1.67
CA VAL A 97 -9.78 -2.92 -2.87
C VAL A 97 -11.10 -3.59 -2.56
N ALA A 98 -11.46 -3.78 -1.29
CA ALA A 98 -12.70 -4.44 -0.86
C ALA A 98 -13.98 -3.89 -1.50
N ALA A 99 -13.98 -2.63 -1.97
CA ALA A 99 -15.11 -1.99 -2.64
C ALA A 99 -14.97 -1.91 -4.17
N HIS A 100 -13.94 -2.51 -4.78
CA HIS A 100 -13.70 -2.45 -6.22
C HIS A 100 -13.75 -3.85 -6.84
N PRO A 101 -14.77 -4.19 -7.66
CA PRO A 101 -14.99 -5.55 -8.15
C PRO A 101 -13.89 -6.05 -9.10
N ASP A 102 -13.27 -5.15 -9.88
CA ASP A 102 -12.26 -5.53 -10.88
C ASP A 102 -10.80 -5.46 -10.40
N ILE A 103 -10.58 -5.36 -9.09
CA ILE A 103 -9.23 -5.35 -8.52
C ILE A 103 -9.06 -6.51 -7.54
N ALA A 104 -8.11 -7.39 -7.82
CA ALA A 104 -7.80 -8.55 -7.00
C ALA A 104 -6.48 -8.37 -6.25
N VAL A 105 -6.33 -9.08 -5.13
CA VAL A 105 -5.07 -9.22 -4.38
C VAL A 105 -4.62 -10.67 -4.47
N VAL A 106 -3.33 -10.91 -4.69
CA VAL A 106 -2.73 -12.26 -4.77
C VAL A 106 -1.60 -12.46 -3.79
#